data_AF-A0A659UQT2-F1
#
_entry.id   AF-A0A659UQT2-F1
#
_cell.length_a   1.000
_cell.length_b   1.000
_cell.length_c   1.000
_cell.angle_alpha   90.00
_cell.angle_beta   90.00
_cell.angle_gamma   90.00
#
_symmetry.space_group_name_H-M   'P 1'
#
loop_
_entity.id
_entity.type
_entity.pdbx_description
1 polymer ?
#
loop_
_entity_poly.entity_id
_entity_poly.type
_entity_poly.pdbx_seq_one_letter_code
_entity_poly.pdbx_strand_id
1 'polypeptide(L)' 'IPEKHVAADLSGMRCDGVRCSALSGEVGKSTACTIYELRPDVCRACMPGDDECLMARRALGFSTF' A
#
# COMPACT_ATOMS: atom_id res chain seq x y z
N ILE A 1 -2.72 4.37 -13.86
CA ILE A 1 -2.20 3.15 -13.19
C ILE A 1 -1.89 2.11 -14.26
N PRO A 2 -0.74 1.43 -14.25
CA PRO A 2 -0.48 0.35 -15.19
C PRO A 2 -1.52 -0.77 -15.08
N GLU A 3 -2.06 -1.26 -16.19
CA GLU A 3 -3.17 -2.24 -16.21
C GLU A 3 -2.88 -3.51 -15.40
N LYS A 4 -1.62 -3.96 -15.39
CA LYS A 4 -1.19 -5.10 -14.56
C LYS A 4 -1.43 -4.90 -13.05
N HIS A 5 -1.62 -3.68 -12.58
CA HIS A 5 -1.90 -3.37 -11.17
C HIS A 5 -3.37 -3.05 -10.90
N VAL A 6 -4.26 -3.23 -11.87
CA VAL A 6 -5.70 -3.01 -11.77
C VAL A 6 -6.41 -4.37 -11.62
N ALA A 7 -7.41 -4.43 -10.73
CA ALA A 7 -8.21 -5.64 -10.53
C ALA A 7 -8.98 -6.02 -11.81
N ALA A 8 -9.25 -7.32 -12.01
CA ALA A 8 -9.89 -7.81 -13.24
C ALA A 8 -11.32 -7.26 -13.43
N ASP A 9 -12.02 -6.95 -12.35
CA ASP A 9 -13.35 -6.35 -12.33
C ASP A 9 -13.34 -4.81 -12.32
N LEU A 10 -12.15 -4.19 -12.40
CA LEU A 10 -11.95 -2.74 -12.35
C LEU A 10 -12.41 -2.07 -11.05
N SER A 11 -12.65 -2.84 -9.97
CA SER A 11 -13.09 -2.30 -8.67
C SER A 11 -11.99 -1.54 -7.91
N GLY A 12 -10.73 -1.67 -8.33
CA GLY A 12 -9.60 -0.97 -7.71
C GLY A 12 -8.24 -1.55 -8.07
N MET A 13 -7.29 -1.40 -7.15
CA MET A 13 -5.96 -1.97 -7.27
C MET A 13 -6.01 -3.51 -7.19
N ARG A 14 -5.25 -4.20 -8.05
CA ARG A 14 -5.10 -5.65 -7.98
C ARG A 14 -4.33 -6.03 -6.72
N CYS A 15 -4.88 -6.95 -5.94
CA CYS A 15 -4.24 -7.52 -4.77
C CYS A 15 -3.99 -9.03 -4.94
N ASP A 16 -2.84 -9.48 -4.47
CA ASP A 16 -2.48 -10.88 -4.32
C ASP A 16 -2.73 -11.24 -2.84
N GLY A 17 -3.92 -11.75 -2.54
CA GLY A 17 -4.43 -11.86 -1.17
C GLY A 17 -4.72 -10.49 -0.56
N VAL A 18 -4.15 -10.18 0.60
CA VAL A 18 -4.30 -8.87 1.28
C VAL A 18 -3.31 -7.81 0.79
N ARG A 19 -2.44 -8.15 -0.17
CA ARG A 19 -1.31 -7.30 -0.55
C ARG A 19 -1.48 -6.74 -1.96
N CYS A 20 -1.33 -5.42 -2.09
CA CYS A 20 -1.34 -4.76 -3.40
C CYS A 20 -0.20 -5.27 -4.29
N SER A 21 -0.53 -5.61 -5.54
CA SER A 21 0.42 -6.14 -6.53
C SER A 21 1.56 -5.18 -6.91
N ALA A 22 1.41 -3.88 -6.62
CA ALA A 22 2.46 -2.88 -6.82
C ALA A 22 3.38 -2.70 -5.61
N LEU A 23 3.12 -3.38 -4.49
CA LEU A 23 3.93 -3.29 -3.28
C LEU A 23 5.10 -4.28 -3.37
N SER A 24 6.33 -3.77 -3.47
CA SER A 24 7.56 -4.56 -3.46
C SER A 24 8.18 -4.61 -2.06
N GLY A 25 8.94 -5.69 -1.78
CA GLY A 25 9.70 -5.87 -0.54
C GLY A 25 8.97 -6.69 0.55
N GLU A 26 9.34 -6.50 1.81
CA GLU A 26 8.77 -7.21 2.97
C GLU A 26 8.39 -6.23 4.07
N VAL A 27 7.12 -6.24 4.47
CA VAL A 27 6.56 -5.35 5.50
C VAL A 27 7.30 -5.61 6.82
N GLY A 28 7.69 -4.54 7.50
CA GLY A 28 8.51 -4.61 8.72
C GLY A 28 10.02 -4.68 8.48
N LYS A 29 10.48 -4.84 7.22
CA LYS A 29 11.90 -4.73 6.84
C LYS A 29 12.14 -3.57 5.88
N SER A 30 11.68 -3.73 4.64
CA SER A 30 11.87 -2.77 3.55
C SER A 30 10.75 -2.99 2.54
N THR A 31 9.86 -2.00 2.39
CA THR A 31 8.79 -2.04 1.39
C THR A 31 8.66 -0.72 0.67
N ALA A 32 8.32 -0.78 -0.61
CA ALA A 32 8.00 0.40 -1.41
C ALA A 32 6.94 0.10 -2.46
N CYS A 33 6.15 1.10 -2.82
CA CYS A 33 5.29 1.04 -3.99
C CYS A 33 6.14 1.24 -5.25
N THR A 34 6.08 0.30 -6.19
CA THR A 34 6.84 0.36 -7.45
C THR A 34 6.29 1.38 -8.45
N ILE A 35 5.10 1.90 -8.19
CA ILE A 35 4.44 2.93 -9.02
C ILE A 35 4.25 4.24 -8.26
N TYR A 36 5.20 4.61 -7.39
CA TYR A 36 5.11 5.75 -6.47
C TYR A 36 4.56 7.03 -7.14
N GLU A 37 5.13 7.41 -8.29
CA GLU A 37 4.71 8.60 -9.05
C GLU A 37 3.30 8.51 -9.62
N LEU A 38 2.80 7.31 -9.83
CA LEU A 38 1.48 7.05 -10.43
C LEU A 38 0.43 6.66 -9.39
N ARG A 39 0.74 6.69 -8.09
CA ARG A 39 -0.21 6.27 -7.05
C ARG A 39 -1.56 6.98 -7.20
N PRO A 40 -2.68 6.24 -7.09
CA PRO A 40 -4.00 6.84 -7.07
C PRO A 40 -4.19 7.63 -5.78
N ASP A 41 -5.15 8.55 -5.76
CA ASP A 41 -5.39 9.47 -4.63
C ASP A 41 -5.60 8.73 -3.30
N VAL A 42 -6.32 7.60 -3.32
CA VAL A 42 -6.52 6.77 -2.12
C VAL A 42 -5.22 6.24 -1.52
N CYS A 43 -4.19 5.98 -2.33
CA CYS A 43 -2.87 5.55 -1.85
C CYS A 43 -1.97 6.73 -1.44
N ARG A 44 -2.37 7.96 -1.75
CA ARG A 44 -1.69 9.20 -1.34
C ARG A 44 -2.33 9.81 -0.09
N ALA A 45 -3.61 9.52 0.13
CA ALA A 45 -4.34 9.94 1.33
C ALA A 45 -3.70 9.34 2.59
N CYS A 46 -3.25 8.08 2.54
CA CYS A 46 -2.48 7.47 3.63
C CYS A 46 -1.00 7.83 3.52
N MET A 47 -0.53 8.67 4.43
CA MET A 47 0.82 9.18 4.53
C MET A 47 1.56 8.56 5.73
N PRO A 48 2.88 8.33 5.62
CA PRO A 48 3.66 7.85 6.76
C PRO A 48 3.49 8.77 7.99
N GLY A 49 2.96 8.22 9.08
CA GLY A 49 2.76 8.94 10.34
C GLY A 49 1.37 9.53 10.56
N ASP A 50 0.44 9.42 9.60
CA ASP A 50 -0.97 9.74 9.83
C ASP A 50 -1.68 8.69 10.70
N ASP A 51 -2.91 8.99 11.13
CA ASP A 51 -3.65 8.14 12.05
C ASP A 51 -3.89 6.74 11.48
N GLU A 52 -4.20 6.64 10.18
CA GLU A 52 -4.39 5.39 9.45
C GLU A 52 -3.10 4.56 9.40
N CYS A 53 -1.96 5.19 9.13
CA CYS A 53 -0.64 4.57 9.13
C CYS A 53 -0.27 4.07 10.53
N LEU A 54 -0.47 4.90 11.55
CA LEU A 54 -0.16 4.55 12.94
C LEU A 54 -1.08 3.43 13.45
N MET A 55 -2.36 3.44 13.08
CA MET A 55 -3.30 2.36 13.38
C MET A 55 -2.85 1.03 12.77
N ALA A 56 -2.50 1.04 11.47
CA ALA A 56 -2.01 -0.14 10.78
C ALA A 56 -0.69 -0.65 11.38
N ARG A 57 0.22 0.25 11.75
CA ARG A 57 1.49 -0.09 12.43
C ARG A 57 1.25 -0.76 13.77
N ARG A 58 0.38 -0.20 14.62
CA ARG A 58 0.03 -0.78 15.93
C ARG A 58 -0.58 -2.17 15.80
N ALA A 59 -1.50 -2.35 14.86
CA ALA A 59 -2.16 -3.64 14.62
C ALA A 59 -1.17 -4.77 14.26
N LEU A 60 -0.02 -4.42 13.69
CA LEU A 60 1.05 -5.34 13.28
C LEU A 60 2.27 -5.33 14.21
N GLY A 61 2.22 -4.58 15.32
CA GLY A 61 3.32 -4.50 16.29
C GLY A 61 4.54 -3.69 15.82
N PHE A 62 4.38 -2.81 14.83
CA PHE A 62 5.45 -1.93 14.34
C PHE A 62 5.58 -0.64 15.15
N SER A 63 6.79 -0.06 15.15
CA SER A 63 7.04 1.27 15.74
C SER A 63 6.14 2.34 15.11
N THR A 64 5.60 3.20 15.96
CA THR A 64 4.85 4.40 15.59
C THR A 64 5.66 5.69 15.66
N PHE A 65 6.93 5.60 16.07
CA PHE A 65 7.85 6.71 16.26
C PHE A 65 8.93 6.72 15.17
#